data_AF-A0A2P2M057-F1
#
_entry.id   AF-A0A2P2M057-F1
#
_cell.length_a   1.000
_cell.length_b   1.000
_cell.length_c   1.000
_cell.angle_alpha   90.00
_cell.angle_beta   90.00
_cell.angle_gamma   90.00
#
_symmetry.space_group_name_H-M   'P 1'
#
loop_
_entity.id
_entity.type
_entity.pdbx_description
1 polymer ?
#
loop_
_entity_poly.entity_id
_entity_poly.type
_entity_poly.pdbx_seq_one_letter_code
_entity_poly.pdbx_strand_id
1 'polypeptide(L)'
;MDPGHVDIFPASCIPKCVHHCLTPIDRFTSDSSARSMVSLNKVNEKGFRIRTEPHTLAVVLQWTSDDEVRKMAYIKGNSAPHANLEVLDKLIAARHELSKMLGCGSYAEFMVKQNLASSPEVVKSFLCEMSKMVRPKADQEFETIRNFKRKKCGQRSTDLEPWDQQYYTMMMKSCAHNLDSLAVASYFALPQCIEGLRVLAKSLFGAAFQIVSMAPGESWHPDVLKMSLNHPEEVYTLIQSKFNS
;
A
#
# COMPACT_ATOMS: atom_id res chain seq x y z
N MET A 1 -3.65 6.76 15.80
CA MET A 1 -3.93 7.84 14.84
C MET A 1 -5.07 7.36 13.96
N ASP A 2 -6.12 8.16 13.79
CA ASP A 2 -7.24 7.79 12.93
C ASP A 2 -6.69 7.60 11.49
N PRO A 3 -6.76 6.39 10.92
CA PRO A 3 -6.40 6.21 9.52
C PRO A 3 -7.30 7.14 8.71
N GLY A 4 -6.69 7.99 7.88
CA GLY A 4 -7.45 8.88 7.03
C GLY A 4 -8.51 8.11 6.24
N HIS A 5 -9.59 8.79 5.87
CA HIS A 5 -10.58 8.22 4.98
C HIS A 5 -11.04 9.24 3.93
N VAL A 6 -11.61 8.73 2.86
CA VAL A 6 -12.28 9.49 1.81
C VAL A 6 -13.68 8.94 1.64
N ASP A 7 -14.67 9.80 1.76
CA ASP A 7 -16.08 9.46 1.54
C ASP A 7 -16.47 9.83 0.11
N ILE A 8 -16.96 8.85 -0.65
CA ILE A 8 -17.31 9.00 -2.06
C ILE A 8 -18.82 8.82 -2.23
N PHE A 9 -19.42 9.80 -2.90
CA PHE A 9 -20.83 9.81 -3.28
C PHE A 9 -20.96 10.32 -4.73
N PRO A 10 -21.90 9.80 -5.52
CA PRO A 10 -22.78 8.67 -5.22
C PRO A 10 -22.05 7.32 -5.28
N ALA A 11 -22.64 6.27 -4.68
CA ALA A 11 -22.11 4.90 -4.72
C ALA A 11 -21.84 4.35 -6.14
N SER A 12 -22.45 4.93 -7.18
CA SER A 12 -22.23 4.57 -8.59
C SER A 12 -20.85 4.93 -9.13
N CYS A 13 -20.11 5.85 -8.48
CA CYS A 13 -18.74 6.19 -8.87
C CYS A 13 -17.73 5.07 -8.58
N ILE A 14 -18.13 4.06 -7.78
CA ILE A 14 -17.25 2.97 -7.35
C ILE A 14 -17.72 1.65 -7.96
N PRO A 15 -16.84 0.95 -8.71
CA PRO A 15 -17.16 -0.35 -9.30
C PRO A 15 -17.52 -1.41 -8.23
N LYS A 16 -18.47 -2.28 -8.57
CA LYS A 16 -18.93 -3.35 -7.66
C LYS A 16 -17.82 -4.30 -7.20
N CYS A 17 -16.80 -4.52 -8.04
CA CYS A 17 -15.69 -5.42 -7.74
C CYS A 17 -14.87 -4.98 -6.52
N VAL A 18 -14.89 -3.70 -6.13
CA VAL A 18 -14.13 -3.20 -4.97
C VAL A 18 -14.96 -3.02 -3.70
N HIS A 19 -16.28 -3.23 -3.76
CA HIS A 19 -17.19 -2.97 -2.62
C HIS A 19 -16.84 -3.77 -1.36
N HIS A 20 -16.29 -4.98 -1.52
CA HIS A 20 -15.87 -5.84 -0.41
C HIS A 20 -14.75 -5.25 0.46
N CYS A 21 -13.97 -4.30 -0.08
CA CYS A 21 -12.89 -3.61 0.64
C CYS A 21 -13.33 -2.28 1.27
N LEU A 22 -14.59 -1.87 1.10
CA LEU A 22 -15.06 -0.53 1.43
C LEU A 22 -16.17 -0.58 2.47
N THR A 23 -16.29 0.48 3.27
CA THR A 23 -17.37 0.59 4.26
C THR A 23 -18.54 1.37 3.64
N PRO A 24 -19.76 0.81 3.56
CA PRO A 24 -20.91 1.56 3.06
C PRO A 24 -21.29 2.69 4.03
N ILE A 25 -21.67 3.84 3.48
CA ILE A 25 -22.09 5.03 4.24
C ILE A 25 -23.32 5.66 3.61
N ASP A 26 -24.13 6.32 4.42
CA ASP A 26 -25.30 7.07 3.99
C ASP A 26 -25.14 8.54 4.42
N ARG A 27 -25.54 9.48 3.55
CA ARG A 27 -25.64 10.90 3.91
C ARG A 27 -27.03 11.43 3.62
N PHE A 28 -27.53 12.25 4.53
CA PHE A 28 -28.80 12.96 4.36
C PHE A 28 -28.50 14.38 3.87
N THR A 29 -28.89 14.69 2.64
CA THR A 29 -28.83 16.05 2.12
C THR A 29 -30.17 16.74 2.39
N SER A 30 -30.14 17.87 3.09
CA SER A 30 -31.27 18.81 3.12
C SER A 30 -31.06 19.82 2.01
N ASP A 31 -31.91 19.80 1.00
CA ASP A 31 -31.85 20.78 -0.08
C ASP A 31 -32.23 22.17 0.47
N SER A 32 -31.24 23.04 0.66
CA SER A 32 -31.46 24.42 1.14
C SER A 32 -31.88 25.36 0.00
N SER A 33 -32.07 24.88 -1.22
CA SER A 33 -32.45 25.70 -2.38
C SER A 33 -33.96 25.96 -2.50
N ALA A 34 -34.80 25.26 -1.73
CA ALA A 34 -36.25 25.46 -1.75
C ALA A 34 -36.71 26.45 -0.66
N ARG A 35 -36.73 27.76 -0.96
CA ARG A 35 -37.61 28.72 -0.27
C ARG A 35 -39.06 28.44 -0.66
N SER A 36 -39.69 27.42 -0.07
CA SER A 36 -41.15 27.30 0.00
C SER A 36 -41.54 26.22 1.03
N MET A 37 -42.53 26.52 1.87
CA MET A 37 -43.10 25.61 2.87
C MET A 37 -43.83 24.44 2.19
N VAL A 38 -43.11 23.38 1.80
CA VAL A 38 -43.69 22.03 1.55
C VAL A 38 -42.61 20.99 1.89
N SER A 39 -42.99 19.99 2.71
CA SER A 39 -42.25 18.79 3.13
C SER A 39 -40.78 18.63 2.68
N LEU A 40 -39.86 18.67 3.65
CA LEU A 40 -38.46 18.26 3.50
C LEU A 40 -38.37 16.80 3.02
N ASN A 41 -38.29 16.58 1.71
CA ASN A 41 -37.88 15.29 1.16
C ASN A 41 -36.38 15.11 1.45
N LYS A 42 -36.06 14.44 2.56
CA LYS A 42 -34.69 14.01 2.86
C LYS A 42 -34.30 12.94 1.85
N VAL A 43 -33.47 13.30 0.87
CA VAL A 43 -32.90 12.32 -0.06
C VAL A 43 -31.76 11.62 0.68
N ASN A 44 -31.92 10.31 0.88
CA ASN A 44 -30.84 9.47 1.39
C ASN A 44 -29.90 9.13 0.23
N GLU A 45 -28.67 9.64 0.25
CA GLU A 45 -27.66 9.33 -0.74
C GLU A 45 -26.67 8.30 -0.18
N LYS A 46 -26.58 7.15 -0.86
CA LYS A 46 -25.64 6.08 -0.51
C LYS A 46 -24.27 6.35 -1.10
N GLY A 47 -23.23 6.01 -0.35
CA GLY A 47 -21.83 6.13 -0.75
C GLY A 47 -20.95 5.06 -0.12
N PHE A 48 -19.65 5.18 -0.34
CA PHE A 48 -18.65 4.33 0.29
C PHE A 48 -17.55 5.16 0.92
N ARG A 49 -17.07 4.68 2.07
CA ARG A 49 -15.87 5.16 2.74
C ARG A 49 -14.68 4.30 2.34
N ILE A 50 -13.67 4.96 1.78
CA ILE A 50 -12.36 4.41 1.44
C ILE A 50 -11.41 4.73 2.59
N ARG A 51 -10.89 3.71 3.27
CA ARG A 51 -9.83 3.88 4.28
C ARG A 51 -8.48 4.05 3.60
N THR A 52 -7.58 4.84 4.19
CA THR A 52 -6.22 5.04 3.66
C THR A 52 -5.25 3.90 4.00
N GLU A 53 -5.77 2.71 4.32
CA GLU A 53 -4.95 1.53 4.53
C GLU A 53 -4.33 1.10 3.18
N PRO A 54 -3.05 0.68 3.13
CA PRO A 54 -2.34 0.44 1.87
C PRO A 54 -3.06 -0.55 0.93
N HIS A 55 -3.64 -1.62 1.47
CA HIS A 55 -4.38 -2.61 0.69
C HIS A 55 -5.63 -2.00 0.03
N THR A 56 -6.45 -1.30 0.81
CA THR A 56 -7.67 -0.65 0.33
C THR A 56 -7.37 0.40 -0.73
N LEU A 57 -6.34 1.22 -0.54
CA LEU A 57 -5.90 2.20 -1.53
C LEU A 57 -5.42 1.54 -2.82
N ALA A 58 -4.61 0.48 -2.73
CA ALA A 58 -4.12 -0.24 -3.91
C ALA A 58 -5.27 -0.81 -4.74
N VAL A 59 -6.26 -1.43 -4.08
CA VAL A 59 -7.45 -1.96 -4.77
C VAL A 59 -8.25 -0.84 -5.45
N VAL A 60 -8.50 0.28 -4.77
CA VAL A 60 -9.22 1.42 -5.37
C VAL A 60 -8.46 1.99 -6.57
N LEU A 61 -7.15 2.22 -6.45
CA LEU A 61 -6.33 2.81 -7.51
C LEU A 61 -6.16 1.87 -8.72
N GLN A 62 -6.24 0.56 -8.53
CA GLN A 62 -6.12 -0.42 -9.62
C GLN A 62 -7.42 -0.67 -10.37
N TRP A 63 -8.57 -0.61 -9.68
CA TRP A 63 -9.84 -1.10 -10.22
C TRP A 63 -10.91 -0.02 -10.43
N THR A 64 -10.73 1.18 -9.88
CA THR A 64 -11.72 2.26 -10.01
C THR A 64 -11.53 3.00 -11.33
N SER A 65 -12.56 3.03 -12.17
CA SER A 65 -12.52 3.71 -13.47
C SER A 65 -12.63 5.23 -13.38
N ASP A 66 -13.31 5.74 -12.35
CA ASP A 66 -13.48 7.18 -12.12
C ASP A 66 -12.16 7.83 -11.67
N ASP A 67 -11.71 8.84 -12.42
CA ASP A 67 -10.43 9.54 -12.20
C ASP A 67 -10.43 10.37 -10.92
N GLU A 68 -11.53 11.07 -10.63
CA GLU A 68 -11.63 11.91 -9.44
C GLU A 68 -11.64 11.06 -8.17
N VAL A 69 -12.26 9.88 -8.21
CA VAL A 69 -12.18 8.93 -7.07
C VAL A 69 -10.74 8.47 -6.85
N ARG A 70 -10.01 8.10 -7.90
CA ARG A 70 -8.59 7.70 -7.79
C ARG A 70 -7.74 8.84 -7.26
N LYS A 71 -7.92 10.06 -7.77
CA LYS A 71 -7.21 11.26 -7.33
C LYS A 71 -7.45 11.56 -5.85
N MET A 72 -8.70 11.56 -5.40
CA MET A 72 -9.04 11.81 -4.00
C MET A 72 -8.43 10.74 -3.07
N ALA A 73 -8.54 9.47 -3.45
CA ALA A 73 -7.92 8.37 -2.71
C ALA A 73 -6.38 8.49 -2.66
N TYR A 74 -5.74 8.81 -3.79
CA TYR A 74 -4.30 8.98 -3.91
C TYR A 74 -3.79 10.15 -3.04
N ILE A 75 -4.41 11.33 -3.17
CA ILE A 75 -4.01 12.52 -2.41
C ILE A 75 -4.16 12.24 -0.91
N LYS A 76 -5.31 11.71 -0.48
CA LYS A 76 -5.54 11.42 0.94
C LYS A 76 -4.58 10.36 1.48
N GLY A 77 -4.32 9.30 0.70
CA GLY A 77 -3.41 8.23 1.06
C GLY A 77 -1.95 8.67 1.17
N ASN A 78 -1.54 9.69 0.41
CA ASN A 78 -0.20 10.27 0.45
C ASN A 78 -0.13 11.55 1.31
N SER A 79 -1.21 11.91 2.01
CA SER A 79 -1.24 13.06 2.91
C SER A 79 -0.92 12.63 4.34
N ALA A 80 -0.07 13.39 5.01
CA ALA A 80 0.20 13.26 6.45
C ALA A 80 -0.41 14.45 7.23
N PRO A 81 -0.73 14.28 8.52
CA PRO A 81 -1.13 15.40 9.37
C PRO A 81 -0.08 16.50 9.37
N HIS A 82 -0.50 17.77 9.25
CA HIS A 82 0.41 18.92 9.23
C HIS A 82 1.29 19.01 10.50
N ALA A 83 0.76 18.55 11.64
CA ALA A 83 1.50 18.45 12.91
C ALA A 83 2.78 17.58 12.81
N ASN A 84 2.87 16.66 11.84
CA ASN A 84 4.07 15.86 11.64
C ASN A 84 5.25 16.68 11.10
N LEU A 85 5.00 17.85 10.48
CA LEU A 85 6.07 18.71 9.98
C LEU A 85 6.91 19.27 11.12
N GLU A 86 6.27 19.78 12.18
CA GLU A 86 7.00 20.29 13.36
C GLU A 86 7.80 19.18 14.06
N VAL A 87 7.25 17.97 14.12
CA VAL A 87 7.96 16.80 14.68
C VAL A 87 9.16 16.44 13.81
N LEU A 88 9.00 16.47 12.49
CA LEU A 88 10.08 16.18 11.54
C LEU A 88 11.20 17.21 11.63
N ASP A 89 10.88 18.50 11.72
CA ASP A 89 11.87 19.57 11.86
C ASP A 89 12.69 19.41 13.16
N LYS A 90 12.01 19.16 14.28
CA LYS A 90 12.67 18.88 15.57
C LYS A 90 13.54 17.62 15.49
N LEU A 91 13.07 16.57 14.81
CA LEU A 91 13.83 15.33 14.64
C LEU A 91 15.10 15.53 13.79
N ILE A 92 15.01 16.29 12.70
CA ILE A 92 16.16 16.61 11.84
C ILE A 92 17.18 17.46 12.62
N ALA A 93 16.72 18.47 13.37
CA ALA A 93 17.58 19.30 14.21
C ALA A 93 18.30 18.47 15.28
N ALA A 94 17.57 17.63 16.02
CA ALA A 94 18.13 16.75 17.04
C ALA A 94 19.16 15.75 16.47
N ARG A 95 18.88 15.18 15.29
CA ARG A 95 19.83 14.30 14.58
C ARG A 95 21.11 15.02 14.18
N HIS A 96 21.00 16.27 13.75
CA HIS A 96 22.15 17.11 13.42
C HIS A 96 23.00 17.41 14.66
N GLU A 97 22.39 17.83 15.76
CA GLU A 97 23.07 18.07 17.03
C GLU A 97 23.78 16.81 17.54
N LEU A 98 23.11 15.65 17.47
CA LEU A 98 23.70 14.36 17.82
C LEU A 98 24.95 14.07 17.00
N SER A 99 24.91 14.28 15.68
CA SER A 99 26.08 14.04 14.83
C SER A 99 27.27 14.93 15.19
N LYS A 100 27.03 16.21 15.50
CA LYS A 100 28.06 17.14 15.95
C LYS A 100 28.69 16.72 17.27
N MET A 101 27.88 16.30 18.25
CA MET A 101 28.37 15.83 19.55
C MET A 101 29.27 14.59 19.42
N LEU A 102 28.98 13.75 18.44
CA LEU A 102 29.78 12.54 18.13
C LEU A 102 30.94 12.81 17.16
N GLY A 103 31.23 14.08 16.84
CA GLY A 103 32.32 14.46 15.94
C GLY A 103 32.14 14.03 14.48
N CYS A 104 30.91 13.72 14.05
CA CYS A 104 30.57 13.40 12.67
C CYS A 104 30.12 14.65 11.91
N GLY A 105 30.37 14.73 10.60
CA GLY A 105 29.95 15.86 9.76
C GLY A 105 28.45 15.88 9.47
N SER A 106 27.77 14.74 9.56
CA SER A 106 26.32 14.63 9.43
C SER A 106 25.76 13.39 10.13
N TYR A 107 24.45 13.35 10.34
CA TYR A 107 23.77 12.16 10.85
C TYR A 107 23.88 10.97 9.87
N ALA A 108 23.93 11.24 8.56
CA ALA A 108 24.14 10.18 7.56
C ALA A 108 25.51 9.53 7.71
N GLU A 109 26.56 10.32 7.96
CA GLU A 109 27.90 9.79 8.22
C GLU A 109 27.92 8.92 9.49
N PHE A 110 27.27 9.38 10.57
CA PHE A 110 27.13 8.60 11.79
C PHE A 110 26.45 7.25 11.55
N MET A 111 25.33 7.22 10.81
CA MET A 111 24.58 5.99 10.54
C MET A 111 25.31 5.03 9.60
N VAL A 112 25.98 5.55 8.57
CA VAL A 112 26.62 4.71 7.55
C VAL A 112 27.94 4.10 8.03
N LYS A 113 28.59 4.67 9.05
CA LYS A 113 29.82 4.11 9.66
C LYS A 113 29.68 2.64 10.10
N GLN A 114 28.49 2.22 10.51
CA GLN A 114 28.23 0.83 10.93
C GLN A 114 27.72 -0.07 9.79
N ASN A 115 27.45 0.50 8.62
CA ASN A 115 26.91 -0.23 7.47
C ASN A 115 28.02 -0.57 6.47
N LEU A 116 27.78 -1.59 5.65
CA LEU A 116 28.71 -2.02 4.59
C LEU A 116 29.08 -0.90 3.60
N ALA A 117 28.18 0.07 3.39
CA ALA A 117 28.40 1.17 2.46
C ALA A 117 29.53 2.13 2.89
N SER A 118 29.93 2.12 4.17
CA SER A 118 31.10 2.82 4.74
C SER A 118 31.11 4.36 4.68
N SER A 119 30.53 5.01 3.66
CA SER A 119 30.38 6.46 3.58
C SER A 119 29.10 6.93 2.87
N PRO A 120 28.56 8.12 3.21
CA PRO A 120 27.41 8.70 2.50
C PRO A 120 27.64 8.96 1.01
N GLU A 121 28.88 9.25 0.61
CA GLU A 121 29.27 9.50 -0.78
C GLU A 121 29.13 8.23 -1.62
N VAL A 122 29.54 7.09 -1.08
CA VAL A 122 29.37 5.77 -1.72
C VAL A 122 27.89 5.48 -1.94
N VAL A 123 27.06 5.70 -0.90
CA VAL A 123 25.59 5.53 -1.01
C VAL A 123 25.01 6.44 -2.10
N LYS A 124 25.41 7.71 -2.12
CA LYS A 124 24.93 8.68 -3.12
C LYS A 124 25.36 8.30 -4.53
N SER A 125 26.62 7.89 -4.73
CA SER A 125 27.11 7.46 -6.05
C SER A 125 26.32 6.25 -6.55
N PHE A 126 26.16 5.24 -5.70
CA PHE A 126 25.39 4.04 -6.00
C PHE A 126 23.95 4.37 -6.44
N LEU A 127 23.23 5.20 -5.67
CA LEU A 127 21.85 5.59 -6.01
C LEU A 127 21.78 6.38 -7.32
N CYS A 128 22.74 7.28 -7.56
CA CYS A 128 22.82 8.05 -8.80
C CYS A 128 23.12 7.17 -10.03
N GLU A 129 24.04 6.21 -9.91
CA GLU A 129 24.38 5.25 -10.97
C GLU A 129 23.21 4.32 -11.27
N MET A 130 22.58 3.77 -10.24
CA MET A 130 21.38 2.93 -10.39
C MET A 130 20.23 3.71 -11.04
N SER A 131 20.01 4.97 -10.65
CA SER A 131 19.02 5.85 -11.27
C SER A 131 19.30 6.05 -12.76
N LYS A 132 20.55 6.35 -13.13
CA LYS A 132 20.95 6.48 -14.55
C LYS A 132 20.72 5.20 -15.35
N MET A 133 20.97 4.03 -14.75
CA MET A 133 20.80 2.74 -15.41
C MET A 133 19.31 2.37 -15.62
N VAL A 134 18.45 2.65 -14.64
CA VAL A 134 17.03 2.25 -14.68
C VAL A 134 16.17 3.27 -15.46
N ARG A 135 16.57 4.54 -15.48
CA ARG A 135 15.76 5.64 -16.06
C ARG A 135 15.33 5.41 -17.52
N PRO A 136 16.18 4.96 -18.47
CA PRO A 136 15.74 4.75 -19.85
C PRO A 136 14.60 3.73 -19.97
N LYS A 137 14.63 2.66 -19.16
CA LYS A 137 13.57 1.66 -19.14
C LYS A 137 12.30 2.20 -18.48
N ALA A 138 12.44 2.94 -17.38
CA ALA A 138 11.32 3.59 -16.71
C ALA A 138 10.60 4.59 -17.64
N ASP A 139 11.36 5.40 -18.40
CA ASP A 139 10.81 6.36 -19.36
C ASP A 139 10.04 5.63 -20.49
N GLN A 140 10.56 4.49 -20.99
CA GLN A 140 9.85 3.66 -21.97
C GLN A 140 8.55 3.06 -21.41
N GLU A 141 8.57 2.55 -20.19
CA GLU A 141 7.37 2.01 -19.53
C GLU A 141 6.32 3.11 -19.31
N PHE A 142 6.75 4.29 -18.85
CA PHE A 142 5.88 5.45 -18.67
C PHE A 142 5.23 5.91 -19.98
N GLU A 143 6.00 6.01 -21.06
CA GLU A 143 5.46 6.32 -22.40
C GLU A 143 4.50 5.24 -22.90
N THR A 144 4.74 3.98 -22.58
CA THR A 144 3.83 2.89 -22.95
C THR A 144 2.47 3.04 -22.25
N ILE A 145 2.47 3.34 -20.95
CA ILE A 145 1.25 3.58 -20.16
C ILE A 145 0.52 4.83 -20.66
N ARG A 146 1.25 5.93 -20.90
CA ARG A 146 0.71 7.17 -21.45
C ARG A 146 0.03 6.96 -22.80
N ASN A 147 0.69 6.23 -23.71
CA ASN A 147 0.11 5.91 -25.02
C ASN A 147 -1.11 5.00 -24.91
N PHE A 148 -1.12 4.06 -23.96
CA PHE A 148 -2.28 3.22 -23.69
C PHE A 148 -3.49 4.04 -23.17
N LYS A 149 -3.26 4.95 -22.21
CA LYS A 149 -4.27 5.91 -21.73
C LYS A 149 -4.86 6.72 -22.90
N ARG A 150 -4.00 7.30 -23.75
CA ARG A 150 -4.41 8.09 -24.92
C ARG A 150 -5.31 7.30 -25.88
N LYS A 151 -4.99 6.02 -26.12
CA LYS A 151 -5.81 5.14 -26.96
C LYS A 151 -7.20 4.85 -26.36
N LYS A 152 -7.32 4.81 -25.03
CA LYS A 152 -8.59 4.49 -24.33
C LYS A 152 -9.48 5.71 -24.11
N CYS A 153 -8.91 6.86 -23.75
CA CYS A 153 -9.66 8.07 -23.37
C CYS A 153 -9.76 9.12 -24.49
N GLY A 154 -9.11 8.89 -25.63
CA GLY A 154 -9.00 9.86 -26.72
C GLY A 154 -8.00 11.00 -26.40
N GLN A 155 -7.80 11.91 -27.36
CA GLN A 155 -6.82 13.02 -27.24
C GLN A 155 -7.10 14.05 -26.12
N ARG A 156 -8.23 13.95 -25.39
CA ARG A 156 -8.63 14.98 -24.41
C ARG A 156 -7.96 14.87 -23.04
N SER A 157 -7.29 13.76 -22.72
CA SER A 157 -6.54 13.57 -21.48
C SER A 157 -5.17 12.96 -21.81
N THR A 158 -4.18 13.82 -22.06
CA THR A 158 -2.87 13.43 -22.61
C THR A 158 -1.84 13.06 -21.55
N ASP A 159 -1.95 13.61 -20.34
CA ASP A 159 -0.96 13.43 -19.31
C ASP A 159 -1.32 12.29 -18.36
N LEU A 160 -0.30 11.53 -17.96
CA LEU A 160 -0.43 10.44 -17.03
C LEU A 160 -0.17 10.99 -15.63
N GLU A 161 -1.22 11.07 -14.81
CA GLU A 161 -1.13 11.58 -13.45
C GLU A 161 -0.69 10.46 -12.49
N PRO A 162 -0.17 10.78 -11.28
CA PRO A 162 0.30 9.77 -10.33
C PRO A 162 -0.76 8.73 -9.93
N TRP A 163 -2.04 9.13 -9.88
CA TRP A 163 -3.16 8.26 -9.55
C TRP A 163 -3.66 7.40 -10.72
N ASP A 164 -3.16 7.63 -11.93
CA ASP A 164 -3.50 6.86 -13.12
C ASP A 164 -2.63 5.62 -13.31
N GLN A 165 -1.36 5.70 -12.86
CA GLN A 165 -0.34 4.70 -13.18
C GLN A 165 -0.80 3.28 -12.84
N GLN A 166 -1.36 3.06 -11.64
CA GLN A 166 -1.79 1.74 -11.19
C GLN A 166 -2.96 1.19 -12.02
N TYR A 167 -3.96 2.03 -12.30
CA TYR A 167 -5.14 1.66 -13.08
C TYR A 167 -4.79 1.22 -14.50
N TYR A 168 -4.03 2.04 -15.23
CA TYR A 168 -3.68 1.71 -16.62
C TYR A 168 -2.66 0.57 -16.69
N THR A 169 -1.74 0.46 -15.72
CA THR A 169 -0.85 -0.71 -15.65
C THR A 169 -1.65 -1.99 -15.45
N MET A 170 -2.66 -1.99 -14.56
CA MET A 170 -3.51 -3.15 -14.32
C MET A 170 -4.35 -3.49 -15.56
N MET A 171 -4.93 -2.48 -16.20
CA MET A 171 -5.71 -2.67 -17.43
C MET A 171 -4.83 -3.22 -18.56
N MET A 172 -3.61 -2.71 -18.74
CA MET A 172 -2.66 -3.23 -19.73
C MET A 172 -2.31 -4.69 -19.48
N LYS A 173 -1.98 -5.05 -18.22
CA LYS A 173 -1.68 -6.44 -17.85
C LYS A 173 -2.86 -7.37 -18.12
N SER A 174 -4.07 -6.93 -17.77
CA SER A 174 -5.31 -7.67 -18.00
C SER A 174 -5.55 -7.90 -19.50
N CYS A 175 -5.37 -6.86 -20.34
CA CYS A 175 -5.48 -6.98 -21.79
C CYS A 175 -4.39 -7.85 -22.43
N ALA A 176 -3.16 -7.82 -21.91
CA ALA A 176 -2.02 -8.52 -22.50
C ALA A 176 -2.02 -10.02 -22.21
N HIS A 177 -2.49 -10.43 -21.03
CA HIS A 177 -2.31 -11.80 -20.56
C HIS A 177 -3.61 -12.60 -20.38
N ASN A 178 -4.79 -12.00 -20.57
CA ASN A 178 -6.09 -12.64 -20.27
C ASN A 178 -6.12 -13.34 -18.89
N LEU A 179 -5.33 -12.82 -17.94
CA LEU A 179 -5.21 -13.38 -16.60
C LEU A 179 -6.24 -12.70 -15.69
N ASP A 180 -7.13 -13.50 -15.13
CA ASP A 180 -7.97 -13.07 -14.02
C ASP A 180 -7.18 -13.15 -12.72
N SER A 181 -6.82 -12.00 -12.15
CA SER A 181 -6.11 -11.93 -10.88
C SER A 181 -6.86 -12.60 -9.73
N LEU A 182 -8.21 -12.62 -9.79
CA LEU A 182 -9.03 -13.30 -8.79
C LEU A 182 -8.89 -14.82 -8.90
N ALA A 183 -8.85 -15.34 -10.13
CA ALA A 183 -8.58 -16.75 -10.37
C ALA A 183 -7.18 -17.15 -9.89
N VAL A 184 -6.15 -16.32 -10.14
CA VAL A 184 -4.78 -16.58 -9.64
C VAL A 184 -4.74 -16.59 -8.11
N ALA A 185 -5.41 -15.64 -7.45
CA ALA A 185 -5.44 -15.56 -5.99
C ALA A 185 -6.00 -16.84 -5.34
N SER A 186 -6.93 -17.54 -6.00
CA SER A 186 -7.49 -18.80 -5.49
C SER A 186 -6.46 -19.93 -5.34
N TYR A 187 -5.36 -19.90 -6.11
CA TYR A 187 -4.26 -20.86 -6.00
C TYR A 187 -3.30 -20.57 -4.83
N PHE A 188 -3.36 -19.37 -4.25
CA PHE A 188 -2.46 -18.92 -3.17
C PHE A 188 -3.18 -18.82 -1.82
N ALA A 189 -4.06 -19.78 -1.53
CA ALA A 189 -4.69 -19.86 -0.22
C ALA A 189 -3.64 -20.07 0.89
N LEU A 190 -3.84 -19.36 2.00
CA LEU A 190 -2.84 -19.24 3.08
C LEU A 190 -2.33 -20.60 3.60
N PRO A 191 -3.17 -21.62 3.86
CA PRO A 191 -2.69 -22.93 4.32
C PRO A 191 -1.71 -23.59 3.34
N GLN A 192 -2.00 -23.50 2.03
CA GLN A 192 -1.16 -24.05 0.96
C GLN A 192 0.18 -23.31 0.86
N CYS A 193 0.16 -21.98 1.02
CA CYS A 193 1.37 -21.16 1.05
C CYS A 193 2.27 -21.50 2.26
N ILE A 194 1.68 -21.70 3.45
CA ILE A 194 2.41 -22.12 4.66
C ILE A 194 3.03 -23.51 4.45
N GLU A 195 2.30 -24.43 3.84
CA GLU A 195 2.80 -25.76 3.52
C GLU A 195 3.95 -25.72 2.50
N GLY A 196 3.83 -24.88 1.46
CA GLY A 196 4.92 -24.63 0.52
C GLY A 196 6.17 -24.09 1.21
N LEU A 197 6.02 -23.13 2.13
CA LEU A 197 7.12 -22.59 2.94
C LEU A 197 7.79 -23.68 3.78
N ARG A 198 7.01 -24.59 4.38
CA ARG A 198 7.54 -25.73 5.14
C ARG A 198 8.42 -26.64 4.28
N VAL A 199 7.96 -26.96 3.07
CA VAL A 199 8.71 -27.79 2.12
C VAL A 199 10.03 -27.10 1.74
N LEU A 200 9.99 -25.81 1.45
CA LEU A 200 11.18 -25.01 1.11
C LEU A 200 12.17 -24.94 2.29
N ALA A 201 11.70 -24.67 3.50
CA ALA A 201 12.54 -24.60 4.69
C ALA A 201 13.27 -25.91 4.96
N LYS A 202 12.56 -27.04 4.82
CA LYS A 202 13.15 -28.37 4.94
C LYS A 202 14.16 -28.65 3.83
N SER A 203 13.83 -28.31 2.58
CA SER A 203 14.69 -28.62 1.42
C SER A 203 15.97 -27.80 1.38
N LEU A 204 15.91 -26.52 1.75
CA LEU A 204 17.03 -25.60 1.65
C LEU A 204 17.89 -25.57 2.91
N PHE A 205 17.27 -25.71 4.08
CA PHE A 205 17.95 -25.51 5.37
C PHE A 205 17.89 -26.73 6.29
N GLY A 206 17.26 -27.84 5.87
CA GLY A 206 17.08 -29.01 6.74
C GLY A 206 16.17 -28.76 7.96
N ALA A 207 15.56 -27.58 8.06
CA ALA A 207 14.78 -27.17 9.22
C ALA A 207 13.32 -27.63 9.12
N ALA A 208 12.76 -28.12 10.22
CA ALA A 208 11.38 -28.53 10.34
C ALA A 208 10.51 -27.35 10.81
N PHE A 209 9.59 -26.91 9.96
CA PHE A 209 8.65 -25.84 10.22
C PHE A 209 7.25 -26.40 10.48
N GLN A 210 6.60 -26.06 11.59
CA GLN A 210 5.28 -26.61 11.98
C GLN A 210 4.40 -25.56 12.65
N ILE A 211 3.08 -25.62 12.43
CA ILE A 211 2.11 -24.84 13.19
C ILE A 211 1.91 -25.52 14.55
N VAL A 212 1.95 -24.74 15.63
CA VAL A 212 1.80 -25.22 17.01
C VAL A 212 0.56 -24.58 17.64
N SER A 213 -0.15 -25.33 18.48
CA SER A 213 -1.28 -24.79 19.25
C SER A 213 -0.83 -23.70 20.21
N MET A 214 -1.62 -22.63 20.32
CA MET A 214 -1.43 -21.59 21.32
C MET A 214 -2.02 -22.00 22.66
N ALA A 215 -1.32 -21.71 23.75
CA ALA A 215 -1.85 -21.87 25.10
C ALA A 215 -2.85 -20.75 25.43
N PRO A 216 -3.77 -20.95 26.41
CA PRO A 216 -4.68 -19.90 26.85
C PRO A 216 -3.92 -18.64 27.31
N GLY A 217 -4.29 -17.48 26.76
CA GLY A 217 -3.63 -16.20 27.07
C GLY A 217 -2.31 -15.93 26.34
N GLU A 218 -1.84 -16.87 25.52
CA GLU A 218 -0.61 -16.69 24.73
C GLU A 218 -0.82 -15.84 23.47
N SER A 219 -2.06 -15.74 23.00
CA SER A 219 -2.40 -14.93 21.83
C SER A 219 -2.88 -13.53 22.21
N TRP A 220 -2.37 -12.53 21.48
CA TRP A 220 -2.84 -11.14 21.56
C TRP A 220 -3.96 -10.83 20.54
N HIS A 221 -4.24 -11.73 19.59
CA HIS A 221 -5.30 -11.55 18.58
C HIS A 221 -5.79 -12.90 18.01
N PRO A 222 -7.09 -13.09 17.71
CA PRO A 222 -7.62 -14.37 17.23
C PRO A 222 -6.92 -14.93 16.00
N ASP A 223 -6.55 -14.07 15.04
CA ASP A 223 -5.91 -14.46 13.78
C ASP A 223 -4.38 -14.71 13.86
N VAL A 224 -3.81 -14.76 15.06
CA VAL A 224 -2.39 -15.08 15.23
C VAL A 224 -2.19 -16.58 15.04
N LEU A 225 -1.16 -16.95 14.28
CA LEU A 225 -0.68 -18.32 14.17
C LEU A 225 0.68 -18.42 14.87
N LYS A 226 0.80 -19.46 15.72
CA LYS A 226 2.07 -19.83 16.35
C LYS A 226 2.72 -20.95 15.54
N MET A 227 4.01 -20.79 15.26
CA MET A 227 4.80 -21.69 14.45
C MET A 227 6.12 -22.02 15.17
N SER A 228 6.62 -23.24 15.01
CA SER A 228 7.92 -23.69 15.50
C SER A 228 8.85 -24.01 14.34
N LEU A 229 10.08 -23.51 14.40
CA LEU A 229 11.17 -23.88 13.50
C LEU A 229 12.23 -24.64 14.29
N ASN A 230 12.50 -25.88 13.88
CA ASN A 230 13.43 -26.79 14.57
C ASN A 230 14.53 -27.21 13.58
N HIS A 231 15.79 -26.91 13.89
CA HIS A 231 16.94 -27.43 13.16
C HIS A 231 17.54 -28.61 13.93
N PRO A 232 18.06 -29.67 13.28
CA PRO A 232 18.62 -30.83 14.00
C PRO A 232 19.77 -30.48 14.95
N GLU A 233 20.51 -29.41 14.64
CA GLU A 233 21.73 -29.01 15.36
C GLU A 233 21.53 -27.78 16.28
N GLU A 234 20.37 -27.10 16.21
CA GLU A 234 20.13 -25.86 16.95
C GLU A 234 18.70 -25.73 17.52
N VAL A 235 18.55 -24.87 18.54
CA VAL A 235 17.35 -24.75 19.37
C VAL A 235 16.17 -24.10 18.65
N TYR A 236 15.00 -24.69 18.91
CA TYR A 236 13.63 -24.22 18.68
C TYR A 236 13.46 -22.69 18.67
N THR A 237 13.08 -22.14 17.52
CA THR A 237 12.57 -20.76 17.44
C THR A 237 11.06 -20.77 17.31
N LEU A 238 10.37 -20.04 18.19
CA LEU A 238 8.93 -19.80 18.10
C LEU A 238 8.67 -18.50 17.36
N ILE A 239 7.79 -18.56 16.37
CA ILE A 239 7.38 -17.42 15.56
C ILE A 239 5.88 -17.25 15.72
N GLN A 240 5.45 -16.05 16.12
CA GLN A 240 4.05 -15.64 16.08
C GLN A 240 3.85 -14.67 14.93
N SER A 241 2.89 -14.95 14.06
CA SER A 241 2.56 -14.09 12.93
C SER A 241 1.06 -13.84 12.88
N LYS A 242 0.67 -12.57 12.69
CA LYS A 242 -0.70 -12.20 12.36
C LYS A 242 -0.80 -12.03 10.86
N PHE A 243 -1.67 -12.80 10.23
CA PHE A 243 -2.02 -12.63 8.83
C PHE A 243 -3.30 -11.79 8.76
N ASN A 244 -3.30 -10.73 7.94
CA ASN A 244 -4.51 -9.98 7.66
C ASN A 244 -5.28 -10.76 6.59
N SER A 245 -6.39 -11.38 6.97
CA SER A 245 -7.39 -11.95 6.07
C SER A 245 -8.27 -10.86 5.46
#